data_AF-A0A7K4UNG1-F1
#
_entry.id   AF-A0A7K4UNG1-F1
#
_cell.length_a   1.000
_cell.length_b   1.000
_cell.length_c   1.000
_cell.angle_alpha   90.00
_cell.angle_beta   90.00
_cell.angle_gamma   90.00
#
_symmetry.space_group_name_H-M   'P 1'
#
loop_
_entity.id
_entity.type
_entity.pdbx_description
1 polymer ?
#
loop_
_entity_poly.entity_id
_entity_poly.type
_entity_poly.pdbx_seq_one_letter_code
_entity_poly.pdbx_strand_id
1 'polypeptide(L)'
;NRRKKKGDSILENPSIPNPFPELCCSPFASVLSASLLPKATSRKKQVIKVYSEDDTSRALEVPSDITARDVCQLLILKNHYVDDHSWTLFEQLTHTGLGRAIEDHEVVMEVQSNWVMEEETKLYFRKNYAKYEFFKNPLSFFPDHMISFPSETSAALSHSGILQMFLSSSTYPEIHGYLHAKEQGKKSWKKLYFLLRRSGLYFSTKGTSKEPRHLQFFCEFSNSDMYMSLTGKKTSGAPTNYGFCFKPNKSGGTRDLKQLCADDEQSRTCWMTAIRLLKYGMQLYQNYMQPYQGRSGCSPLNITPMRSISENSLVAMDFSGHRSRIIENPTEALSVAVEEGLAWRRRGCLRLNSHGSPIAMSNMGMSIHRSQSWFHHKISREEAQRLILQHGLVDGVFLVRDSQSNPKTFVLSLSHGLKIKHFQIVPLEDDGKLFYTLDDGHTRFTDLIQLVEFYQLNKGVLPCKLKHYCARIAL
;
A
#
# COMPACT_ATOMS: atom_id res chain seq x y z
N ASN A 1 -28.22 -77.24 -3.88
CA ASN A 1 -26.80 -77.54 -4.18
C ASN A 1 -26.19 -76.41 -5.01
N ARG A 2 -25.71 -75.32 -4.39
CA ARG A 2 -24.33 -75.11 -3.92
C ARG A 2 -23.27 -75.49 -4.97
N ARG A 3 -22.55 -74.48 -5.48
CA ARG A 3 -21.08 -74.53 -5.62
C ARG A 3 -20.49 -73.12 -5.60
N LYS A 4 -19.82 -72.83 -4.48
CA LYS A 4 -18.95 -71.68 -4.18
C LYS A 4 -17.75 -71.65 -5.14
N LYS A 5 -17.36 -70.47 -5.62
CA LYS A 5 -15.99 -70.18 -6.07
C LYS A 5 -15.24 -69.45 -4.96
N LYS A 6 -14.02 -69.92 -4.71
CA LYS A 6 -13.05 -69.47 -3.69
C LYS A 6 -12.56 -68.04 -3.99
N GLY A 7 -12.34 -67.27 -2.94
CA GLY A 7 -11.58 -66.03 -2.98
C GLY A 7 -10.10 -66.30 -2.72
N ASP A 8 -9.24 -65.55 -3.39
CA ASP A 8 -7.81 -65.44 -3.11
C ASP A 8 -7.57 -64.22 -2.21
N SER A 9 -6.77 -64.47 -1.17
CA SER A 9 -6.35 -63.54 -0.12
C SER A 9 -5.17 -62.67 -0.56
N ILE A 10 -5.31 -61.35 -0.50
CA ILE A 10 -4.18 -60.41 -0.52
C ILE A 10 -3.78 -60.13 0.93
N LEU A 11 -2.50 -60.36 1.26
CA LEU A 11 -1.89 -60.00 2.53
C LEU A 11 -1.90 -58.46 2.71
N GLU A 12 -2.57 -57.98 3.76
CA GLU A 12 -2.39 -56.62 4.25
C GLU A 12 -1.11 -56.53 5.11
N ASN A 13 -0.23 -55.59 4.77
CA ASN A 13 0.82 -55.13 5.67
C ASN A 13 0.18 -54.28 6.79
N PRO A 14 0.54 -54.45 8.07
CA PRO A 14 0.00 -53.63 9.13
C PRO A 14 0.54 -52.19 9.01
N SER A 15 -0.36 -51.26 8.70
CA SER A 15 -0.11 -49.82 8.70
C SER A 15 0.23 -49.34 10.11
N ILE A 16 1.38 -48.67 10.25
CA ILE A 16 1.81 -47.98 11.48
C ILE A 16 0.74 -46.94 11.86
N PRO A 17 0.20 -46.93 13.09
CA PRO A 17 -0.80 -45.95 13.50
C PRO A 17 -0.25 -44.52 13.43
N ASN A 18 -1.01 -43.62 12.80
CA ASN A 18 -0.72 -42.19 12.79
C ASN A 18 -0.74 -41.65 14.24
N PRO A 19 0.37 -41.11 14.77
CA PRO A 19 0.45 -40.63 16.14
C PRO A 19 -0.32 -39.32 16.40
N PHE A 20 -0.89 -38.68 15.36
CA PHE A 20 -1.66 -37.44 15.49
C PHE A 20 -2.98 -37.47 14.68
N PRO A 21 -3.98 -38.26 15.11
CA PRO A 21 -5.28 -38.33 14.44
C PRO A 21 -6.11 -37.04 14.55
N GLU A 22 -5.77 -36.12 15.47
CA GLU A 22 -6.48 -34.85 15.69
C GLU A 22 -6.19 -33.76 14.64
N LEU A 23 -5.19 -33.95 13.77
CA LEU A 23 -4.82 -32.97 12.75
C LEU A 23 -5.50 -33.21 11.38
N CYS A 24 -6.20 -34.33 11.20
CA CYS A 24 -6.76 -34.73 9.90
C CYS A 24 -8.26 -34.48 9.72
N CYS A 25 -8.93 -33.86 10.68
CA CYS A 25 -10.32 -33.44 10.53
C CYS A 25 -10.49 -31.98 10.93
N SER A 26 -10.35 -31.09 9.95
CA SER A 26 -10.69 -29.68 10.11
C SER A 26 -11.98 -29.37 9.34
N PRO A 27 -13.09 -29.10 10.03
CA PRO A 27 -14.20 -28.29 9.50
C PRO A 27 -13.85 -26.79 9.46
N PHE A 28 -12.60 -26.39 9.68
CA PHE A 28 -12.22 -24.98 9.93
C PHE A 28 -12.31 -24.06 8.70
N ALA A 29 -12.45 -24.59 7.49
CA ALA A 29 -12.60 -23.77 6.29
C ALA A 29 -13.96 -23.03 6.22
N SER A 30 -15.03 -23.56 6.84
CA SER A 30 -16.37 -22.95 6.80
C SER A 30 -16.67 -22.03 7.99
N VAL A 31 -15.94 -22.19 9.11
CA VAL A 31 -16.20 -21.45 10.35
C VAL A 31 -15.49 -20.09 10.38
N LEU A 32 -14.36 -19.94 9.68
CA LEU A 32 -13.59 -18.68 9.67
C LEU A 32 -14.24 -17.56 8.82
N SER A 33 -15.06 -17.92 7.83
CA SER A 33 -15.85 -16.93 7.06
C SER A 33 -17.01 -16.34 7.87
N ALA A 34 -17.53 -17.06 8.86
CA ALA A 34 -18.69 -16.63 9.65
C ALA A 34 -18.31 -15.81 10.89
N SER A 35 -17.07 -15.93 11.38
CA SER A 35 -16.65 -15.38 12.67
C SER A 35 -15.97 -14.01 12.61
N LEU A 36 -15.66 -13.47 11.42
CA LEU A 36 -15.06 -12.14 11.25
C LEU A 36 -16.08 -10.99 11.23
N LEU A 37 -17.35 -11.29 10.98
CA LEU A 37 -18.44 -10.33 11.10
C LEU A 37 -18.95 -10.32 12.56
N PRO A 38 -19.37 -9.19 13.13
CA PRO A 38 -19.99 -9.19 14.45
C PRO A 38 -21.18 -10.16 14.46
N LYS A 39 -21.28 -11.05 15.46
CA LYS A 39 -22.49 -11.83 15.68
C LYS A 39 -23.65 -10.86 15.89
N ALA A 40 -24.51 -10.67 14.89
CA ALA A 40 -25.70 -9.84 15.02
C ALA A 40 -26.75 -10.22 13.95
N THR A 41 -27.94 -10.55 14.45
CA THR A 41 -29.26 -10.18 13.91
C THR A 41 -29.31 -9.76 12.44
N SER A 42 -29.95 -10.57 11.59
CA SER A 42 -30.48 -10.25 10.24
C SER A 42 -29.99 -8.92 9.63
N ARG A 43 -28.69 -8.80 9.34
CA ARG A 43 -28.14 -7.60 8.71
C ARG A 43 -28.44 -7.65 7.21
N LYS A 44 -28.88 -6.54 6.64
CA LYS A 44 -29.06 -6.40 5.19
C LYS A 44 -27.70 -6.61 4.53
N LYS A 45 -27.61 -7.65 3.69
CA LYS A 45 -26.41 -7.96 2.91
C LYS A 45 -26.54 -7.37 1.52
N GLN A 46 -25.41 -6.96 0.96
CA GLN A 46 -25.29 -6.43 -0.39
C GLN A 46 -24.08 -7.06 -1.08
N VAL A 47 -24.11 -7.11 -2.41
CA VAL A 47 -23.01 -7.64 -3.21
C VAL A 47 -22.21 -6.48 -3.78
N ILE A 48 -20.92 -6.45 -3.47
CA ILE A 48 -19.97 -5.51 -4.09
C ILE A 48 -19.08 -6.25 -5.08
N LYS A 49 -18.63 -5.56 -6.12
CA LYS A 49 -17.69 -6.08 -7.12
C LYS A 49 -16.35 -5.37 -6.96
N VAL A 50 -15.30 -6.12 -6.67
CA VAL A 50 -13.95 -5.60 -6.47
C VAL A 50 -13.03 -6.15 -7.56
N TYR A 51 -12.26 -5.26 -8.17
CA TYR A 51 -11.35 -5.53 -9.27
C TYR A 51 -9.91 -5.64 -8.78
N SER A 52 -9.14 -6.46 -9.46
CA SER A 52 -7.69 -6.57 -9.34
C SER A 52 -6.98 -5.65 -10.33
N GLU A 53 -5.65 -5.54 -10.21
CA GLU A 53 -4.84 -4.71 -11.12
C GLU A 53 -4.78 -5.24 -12.56
N ASP A 54 -5.13 -6.51 -12.77
CA ASP A 54 -5.26 -7.16 -14.09
C ASP A 54 -6.68 -7.09 -14.67
N ASP A 55 -7.54 -6.24 -14.09
CA ASP A 55 -8.97 -6.07 -14.44
C ASP A 55 -9.85 -7.33 -14.24
N THR A 56 -9.32 -8.39 -13.62
CA THR A 56 -10.17 -9.46 -13.09
C THR A 56 -10.97 -8.97 -11.89
N SER A 57 -12.08 -9.64 -11.55
CA SER A 57 -12.95 -9.16 -10.48
C SER A 57 -13.57 -10.29 -9.67
N ARG A 58 -13.84 -10.04 -8.40
CA ARG A 58 -14.62 -10.90 -7.52
C ARG A 58 -15.83 -10.17 -6.95
N ALA A 59 -16.94 -10.89 -6.87
CA ALA A 59 -18.13 -10.46 -6.16
C ALA A 59 -18.05 -10.91 -4.69
N LEU A 60 -18.32 -9.99 -3.77
CA LEU A 60 -18.31 -10.23 -2.33
C LEU A 60 -19.67 -9.88 -1.75
N GLU A 61 -20.30 -10.82 -1.05
CA GLU A 61 -21.47 -10.54 -0.23
C GLU A 61 -21.00 -9.99 1.13
N VAL A 62 -21.41 -8.76 1.44
CA VAL A 62 -20.94 -8.00 2.60
C VAL A 62 -22.11 -7.33 3.33
N PRO A 63 -21.99 -7.06 4.65
CA PRO A 63 -22.97 -6.24 5.36
C PRO A 63 -23.01 -4.81 4.83
N SER A 64 -24.15 -4.13 4.99
CA SER A 64 -24.32 -2.74 4.54
C SER A 64 -23.45 -1.71 5.29
N ASP A 65 -23.00 -2.04 6.51
CA ASP A 65 -22.14 -1.21 7.36
C ASP A 65 -20.65 -1.51 7.20
N ILE A 66 -20.25 -2.29 6.17
CA ILE A 66 -18.87 -2.70 6.00
C ILE A 66 -17.95 -1.52 5.65
N THR A 67 -16.83 -1.41 6.36
CA THR A 67 -15.81 -0.39 6.09
C THR A 67 -14.84 -0.84 5.00
N ALA A 68 -14.14 0.11 4.39
CA ALA A 68 -13.08 -0.20 3.43
C ALA A 68 -11.98 -1.09 4.04
N ARG A 69 -11.66 -0.88 5.33
CA ARG A 69 -10.74 -1.74 6.09
C ARG A 69 -11.23 -3.18 6.14
N ASP A 70 -12.48 -3.40 6.51
CA ASP A 70 -13.05 -4.75 6.64
C ASP A 70 -13.02 -5.48 5.30
N VAL A 71 -13.30 -4.78 4.19
CA VAL A 71 -13.18 -5.34 2.83
C VAL A 71 -11.74 -5.71 2.51
N CYS A 72 -10.77 -4.84 2.81
CA CYS A 72 -9.35 -5.15 2.62
C CYS A 72 -8.94 -6.38 3.43
N GLN A 73 -9.28 -6.45 4.71
CA GLN A 73 -8.97 -7.59 5.58
C GLN A 73 -9.59 -8.89 5.07
N LEU A 74 -10.85 -8.84 4.61
CA LEU A 74 -11.52 -9.98 4.00
C LEU A 74 -10.78 -10.49 2.76
N LEU A 75 -10.33 -9.59 1.89
CA LEU A 75 -9.60 -9.92 0.66
C LEU A 75 -8.19 -10.45 0.94
N ILE A 76 -7.49 -9.88 1.91
CA ILE A 76 -6.18 -10.37 2.38
C ILE A 76 -6.32 -11.82 2.86
N LEU A 77 -7.31 -12.10 3.71
CA LEU A 77 -7.55 -13.43 4.26
C LEU A 77 -7.96 -14.44 3.19
N LYS A 78 -8.90 -14.08 2.30
CA LYS A 78 -9.37 -14.96 1.22
C LYS A 78 -8.29 -15.32 0.21
N ASN A 79 -7.29 -14.44 0.02
CA ASN A 79 -6.22 -14.64 -0.95
C ASN A 79 -4.87 -14.99 -0.32
N HIS A 80 -4.84 -15.25 0.98
CA HIS A 80 -3.63 -15.61 1.72
C HIS A 80 -2.48 -14.60 1.54
N TYR A 81 -2.83 -13.32 1.43
CA TYR A 81 -1.83 -12.27 1.35
C TYR A 81 -1.26 -11.93 2.72
N VAL A 82 -0.03 -11.41 2.71
CA VAL A 82 0.59 -10.84 3.91
C VAL A 82 0.00 -9.44 4.12
N ASP A 83 -0.50 -9.20 5.32
CA ASP A 83 -0.95 -7.87 5.72
C ASP A 83 0.26 -6.99 6.07
N ASP A 84 0.54 -6.02 5.20
CA ASP A 84 1.60 -5.03 5.36
C ASP A 84 1.05 -3.60 5.50
N HIS A 85 -0.25 -3.46 5.78
CA HIS A 85 -0.97 -2.18 5.95
C HIS A 85 -0.98 -1.25 4.73
N SER A 86 -0.51 -1.74 3.58
CA SER A 86 -0.53 -0.99 2.32
C SER A 86 -1.76 -1.32 1.47
N TRP A 87 -2.47 -2.40 1.79
CA TRP A 87 -3.68 -2.81 1.09
C TRP A 87 -4.78 -1.75 1.18
N THR A 88 -5.31 -1.37 0.04
CA THR A 88 -6.21 -0.22 -0.11
C THR A 88 -7.30 -0.55 -1.11
N LEU A 89 -8.54 -0.21 -0.75
CA LEU A 89 -9.65 -0.14 -1.68
C LEU A 89 -9.59 1.20 -2.40
N PHE A 90 -9.66 1.18 -3.73
CA PHE A 90 -9.44 2.34 -4.57
C PHE A 90 -10.62 2.54 -5.51
N GLU A 91 -11.23 3.71 -5.45
CA GLU A 91 -12.31 4.11 -6.36
C GLU A 91 -11.73 4.72 -7.63
N GLN A 92 -12.19 4.25 -8.79
CA GLN A 92 -11.75 4.76 -10.09
C GLN A 92 -12.93 5.10 -10.98
N LEU A 93 -12.98 6.36 -11.43
CA LEU A 93 -13.93 6.89 -12.40
C LEU A 93 -13.34 6.66 -13.81
N THR A 94 -13.77 5.61 -14.51
CA THR A 94 -13.07 5.13 -15.72
C THR A 94 -13.11 6.16 -16.86
N HIS A 95 -14.24 6.85 -17.05
CA HIS A 95 -14.43 7.83 -18.11
C HIS A 95 -13.47 9.02 -17.96
N THR A 96 -13.35 9.58 -16.76
CA THR A 96 -12.52 10.77 -16.51
C THR A 96 -11.05 10.45 -16.26
N GLY A 97 -10.72 9.20 -15.91
CA GLY A 97 -9.36 8.84 -15.51
C GLY A 97 -8.98 9.38 -14.14
N LEU A 98 -9.98 9.62 -13.29
CA LEU A 98 -9.78 10.05 -11.91
C LEU A 98 -9.89 8.86 -10.98
N GLY A 99 -9.19 8.92 -9.86
CA GLY A 99 -9.37 7.93 -8.81
C GLY A 99 -8.93 8.43 -7.45
N ARG A 100 -9.34 7.71 -6.40
CA ARG A 100 -8.96 8.01 -5.02
C ARG A 100 -8.83 6.74 -4.20
N ALA A 101 -7.95 6.78 -3.20
CA ALA A 101 -8.00 5.80 -2.13
C ALA A 101 -9.27 6.04 -1.30
N ILE A 102 -9.95 4.96 -0.92
CA ILE A 102 -10.99 4.98 0.08
C ILE A 102 -10.31 4.79 1.44
N GLU A 103 -10.54 5.70 2.36
CA GLU A 103 -9.95 5.64 3.69
C GLU A 103 -10.57 4.50 4.51
N ASP A 104 -9.78 3.91 5.41
CA ASP A 104 -10.14 2.68 6.12
C ASP A 104 -11.49 2.70 6.83
N HIS A 105 -11.85 3.84 7.40
CA HIS A 105 -13.11 4.07 8.12
C HIS A 105 -14.32 4.32 7.22
N GLU A 106 -14.15 4.61 5.93
CA GLU A 106 -15.27 4.92 5.05
C GLU A 106 -16.14 3.67 4.82
N VAL A 107 -17.46 3.83 4.90
CA VAL A 107 -18.42 2.76 4.63
C VAL A 107 -18.56 2.58 3.12
N VAL A 108 -18.26 1.39 2.61
CA VAL A 108 -18.20 1.14 1.16
C VAL A 108 -19.54 1.39 0.48
N MET A 109 -20.65 1.07 1.15
CA MET A 109 -21.98 1.30 0.62
C MET A 109 -22.32 2.79 0.51
N GLU A 110 -21.83 3.63 1.42
CA GLU A 110 -22.01 5.09 1.32
C GLU A 110 -21.21 5.67 0.17
N VAL A 111 -19.99 5.19 -0.06
CA VAL A 111 -19.17 5.56 -1.23
C VAL A 111 -19.92 5.20 -2.52
N GLN A 112 -20.41 3.97 -2.65
CA GLN A 112 -21.13 3.52 -3.84
C GLN A 112 -22.47 4.24 -4.03
N SER A 113 -23.11 4.73 -2.96
CA SER A 113 -24.35 5.51 -3.08
C SER A 113 -24.15 6.85 -3.79
N ASN A 114 -22.91 7.35 -3.86
CA ASN A 114 -22.55 8.58 -4.58
C ASN A 114 -22.20 8.33 -6.07
N TRP A 115 -22.26 7.08 -6.53
CA TRP A 115 -21.97 6.74 -7.92
C TRP A 115 -23.12 7.16 -8.83
N VAL A 116 -22.78 7.80 -9.94
CA VAL A 116 -23.75 8.14 -10.99
C VAL A 116 -23.90 6.92 -11.89
N MET A 117 -25.13 6.44 -12.10
CA MET A 117 -25.41 5.21 -12.85
C MET A 117 -24.83 5.18 -14.27
N GLU A 118 -24.65 6.34 -14.89
CA GLU A 118 -24.08 6.49 -16.24
C GLU A 118 -22.54 6.46 -16.27
N GLU A 119 -21.87 6.66 -15.13
CA GLU A 119 -20.41 6.67 -15.03
C GLU A 119 -19.90 5.29 -14.61
N GLU A 120 -19.21 4.58 -15.50
CA GLU A 120 -18.56 3.31 -15.14
C GLU A 120 -17.50 3.58 -14.04
N THR A 121 -17.86 3.22 -12.81
CA THR A 121 -17.01 3.36 -11.63
C THR A 121 -16.63 1.97 -11.13
N LYS A 122 -15.35 1.80 -10.79
CA LYS A 122 -14.78 0.52 -10.35
C LYS A 122 -14.11 0.67 -8.99
N LEU A 123 -14.28 -0.35 -8.16
CA LEU A 123 -13.52 -0.53 -6.92
C LEU A 123 -12.35 -1.46 -7.22
N TYR A 124 -11.12 -1.01 -6.99
CA TYR A 124 -9.91 -1.80 -7.13
C TYR A 124 -9.34 -2.16 -5.77
N PHE A 125 -8.81 -3.36 -5.63
CA PHE A 125 -8.01 -3.78 -4.49
C PHE A 125 -6.54 -3.82 -4.89
N ARG A 126 -5.73 -2.94 -4.29
CA ARG A 126 -4.30 -2.86 -4.59
C ARG A 126 -3.47 -2.35 -3.42
N LYS A 127 -2.15 -2.40 -3.54
CA LYS A 127 -1.25 -1.79 -2.57
C LYS A 127 -1.09 -0.30 -2.82
N ASN A 128 -0.94 0.47 -1.75
CA ASN A 128 -0.60 1.90 -1.76
C ASN A 128 0.34 2.20 -0.58
N TYR A 129 1.64 2.15 -0.84
CA TYR A 129 2.67 2.41 0.16
C TYR A 129 2.71 3.86 0.64
N ALA A 130 2.17 4.79 -0.16
CA ALA A 130 2.16 6.23 0.14
C ALA A 130 1.02 6.65 1.08
N LYS A 131 0.01 5.78 1.31
CA LYS A 131 -1.23 6.07 2.05
C LYS A 131 -1.01 6.77 3.39
N TYR A 132 0.02 6.34 4.12
CA TYR A 132 0.37 6.80 5.47
C TYR A 132 1.79 7.36 5.57
N GLU A 133 2.39 7.80 4.45
CA GLU A 133 3.78 8.26 4.42
C GLU A 133 4.03 9.45 5.35
N PHE A 134 3.07 10.37 5.47
CA PHE A 134 3.15 11.48 6.42
C PHE A 134 3.31 11.01 7.87
N PHE A 135 2.59 9.98 8.31
CA PHE A 135 2.70 9.52 9.70
C PHE A 135 4.03 8.82 9.98
N LYS A 136 4.64 8.21 8.96
CA LYS A 136 5.96 7.58 9.06
C LYS A 136 7.07 8.64 9.14
N ASN A 137 7.02 9.65 8.27
CA ASN A 137 8.09 10.64 8.11
C ASN A 137 7.57 12.10 8.13
N PRO A 138 6.89 12.57 9.20
CA PRO A 138 6.20 13.86 9.17
C PRO A 138 7.15 15.06 9.10
N LEU A 139 8.35 14.96 9.68
CA LEU A 139 9.32 16.07 9.77
C LEU A 139 9.87 16.50 8.40
N SER A 140 10.01 15.57 7.46
CA SER A 140 10.56 15.82 6.12
C SER A 140 9.50 15.78 5.03
N PHE A 141 8.22 15.62 5.39
CA PHE A 141 7.14 15.43 4.44
C PHE A 141 6.82 16.71 3.66
N PHE A 142 6.69 17.84 4.38
CA PHE A 142 6.36 19.14 3.79
C PHE A 142 7.62 19.98 3.59
N PRO A 143 7.82 20.59 2.41
CA PRO A 143 8.88 21.58 2.22
C PRO A 143 8.68 22.79 3.14
N ASP A 144 9.77 23.34 3.69
CA ASP A 144 9.73 24.48 4.63
C ASP A 144 8.97 25.69 4.08
N HIS A 145 9.11 25.95 2.77
CA HIS A 145 8.45 27.08 2.12
C HIS A 145 6.93 26.90 1.93
N MET A 146 6.41 25.69 2.10
CA MET A 146 5.01 25.34 1.86
C MET A 146 4.17 25.37 3.14
N ILE A 147 4.79 25.31 4.32
CA ILE A 147 4.12 25.25 5.62
C ILE A 147 4.46 26.47 6.47
N SER A 148 3.48 26.98 7.20
CA SER A 148 3.68 27.97 8.24
C SER A 148 2.96 27.57 9.51
N PHE A 149 3.71 27.56 10.60
CA PHE A 149 3.24 27.22 11.93
C PHE A 149 2.75 28.49 12.62
N PRO A 150 1.66 28.44 13.40
CA PRO A 150 1.32 29.53 14.33
C PRO A 150 2.51 29.77 15.28
N SER A 151 2.89 31.04 15.49
CA SER A 151 4.15 31.47 16.12
C SER A 151 4.56 30.72 17.39
N GLU A 152 5.86 30.40 17.47
CA GLU A 152 6.66 29.93 18.62
C GLU A 152 6.05 28.83 19.50
N THR A 153 6.02 27.60 18.98
CA THR A 153 6.08 26.42 19.83
C THR A 153 7.34 25.64 19.49
N SER A 154 8.27 25.51 20.45
CA SER A 154 9.46 24.65 20.29
C SER A 154 9.09 23.18 19.98
N ALA A 155 7.82 22.82 20.17
CA ALA A 155 7.18 21.58 19.76
C ALA A 155 7.13 21.35 18.23
N ALA A 156 7.32 22.36 17.38
CA ALA A 156 7.32 22.19 15.92
C ALA A 156 8.52 21.39 15.38
N LEU A 157 9.52 21.08 16.22
CA LEU A 157 10.74 20.37 15.84
C LEU A 157 10.71 18.87 16.17
N SER A 158 9.68 18.37 16.87
CA SER A 158 9.57 16.95 17.23
C SER A 158 8.52 16.23 16.39
N HIS A 159 8.74 14.92 16.20
CA HIS A 159 7.82 14.03 15.47
C HIS A 159 6.40 14.06 16.07
N SER A 160 6.29 14.05 17.39
CA SER A 160 4.99 14.11 18.06
C SER A 160 4.33 15.48 17.96
N GLY A 161 5.10 16.58 18.03
CA GLY A 161 4.55 17.93 17.98
C GLY A 161 3.98 18.30 16.62
N ILE A 162 4.65 17.92 15.53
CA ILE A 162 4.11 18.12 14.17
C ILE A 162 2.82 17.32 13.95
N LEU A 163 2.76 16.08 14.44
CA LEU A 163 1.54 15.27 14.37
C LEU A 163 0.39 15.92 15.16
N GLN A 164 0.63 16.33 16.40
CA GLN A 164 -0.38 16.99 17.24
C GLN A 164 -0.99 18.21 16.56
N MET A 165 -0.17 19.00 15.88
CA MET A 165 -0.64 20.21 15.21
C MET A 165 -1.53 19.91 13.99
N PHE A 166 -1.22 18.89 13.20
CA PHE A 166 -2.08 18.47 12.08
C PHE A 166 -3.36 17.76 12.54
N LEU A 167 -3.32 17.08 13.69
CA LEU A 167 -4.44 16.30 14.23
C LEU A 167 -5.34 17.10 15.18
N SER A 168 -4.93 18.32 15.54
CA SER A 168 -5.69 19.24 16.37
C SER A 168 -7.06 19.57 15.76
N SER A 169 -8.08 19.65 16.61
CA SER A 169 -9.42 20.07 16.21
C SER A 169 -9.58 21.60 16.18
N SER A 170 -8.75 22.32 16.92
CA SER A 170 -8.82 23.78 17.09
C SER A 170 -7.85 24.55 16.20
N THR A 171 -6.69 23.97 15.92
CA THR A 171 -5.63 24.58 15.11
C THR A 171 -5.33 23.73 13.88
N TYR A 172 -4.82 24.38 12.83
CA TYR A 172 -4.34 23.68 11.65
C TYR A 172 -3.20 24.50 11.02
N PRO A 173 -2.09 23.88 10.60
CA PRO A 173 -0.97 24.59 9.99
C PRO A 173 -1.42 25.28 8.70
N GLU A 174 -0.93 26.47 8.44
CA GLU A 174 -1.22 27.10 7.16
C GLU A 174 -0.34 26.45 6.08
N ILE A 175 -0.96 25.83 5.09
CA ILE A 175 -0.27 25.31 3.91
C ILE A 175 -0.49 26.29 2.78
N HIS A 176 0.56 26.71 2.10
CA HIS A 176 0.47 27.73 1.06
C HIS A 176 1.46 27.48 -0.07
N GLY A 177 1.13 27.98 -1.25
CA GLY A 177 1.91 27.75 -2.45
C GLY A 177 1.11 27.97 -3.72
N TYR A 178 1.80 27.95 -4.86
CA TYR A 178 1.13 28.11 -6.14
C TYR A 178 0.48 26.80 -6.60
N LEU A 179 -0.73 26.91 -7.14
CA LEU A 179 -1.40 25.87 -7.91
C LEU A 179 -2.02 26.48 -9.16
N HIS A 180 -2.18 25.67 -10.19
CA HIS A 180 -2.98 26.03 -11.35
C HIS A 180 -4.42 25.59 -11.09
N ALA A 181 -5.36 26.52 -11.16
CA ALA A 181 -6.78 26.26 -11.05
C ALA A 181 -7.44 26.35 -12.42
N LYS A 182 -8.28 25.37 -12.74
CA LYS A 182 -9.09 25.40 -13.96
C LYS A 182 -10.24 26.38 -13.78
N GLU A 183 -10.43 27.26 -14.77
CA GLU A 183 -11.59 28.15 -14.77
C GLU A 183 -12.87 27.35 -15.09
N GLN A 184 -13.95 27.61 -14.34
CA GLN A 184 -15.22 26.93 -14.53
C GLN A 184 -15.76 27.16 -15.95
N GLY A 185 -16.23 26.08 -16.58
CA GLY A 185 -16.75 26.10 -17.96
C GLY A 185 -15.71 26.33 -19.05
N LYS A 186 -14.42 26.54 -18.71
CA LYS A 186 -13.35 26.82 -19.67
C LYS A 186 -12.27 25.73 -19.66
N LYS A 187 -11.47 25.70 -20.72
CA LYS A 187 -10.25 24.86 -20.80
C LYS A 187 -9.00 25.60 -20.30
N SER A 188 -9.13 26.88 -19.95
CA SER A 188 -8.05 27.72 -19.45
C SER A 188 -7.74 27.45 -17.98
N TRP A 189 -6.46 27.64 -17.64
CA TRP A 189 -5.92 27.45 -16.31
C TRP A 189 -5.24 28.74 -15.84
N LYS A 190 -5.37 29.05 -14.56
CA LYS A 190 -4.76 30.22 -13.92
C LYS A 190 -3.85 29.78 -12.79
N LYS A 191 -2.60 30.24 -12.79
CA LYS A 191 -1.68 30.07 -11.67
C LYS A 191 -2.07 31.05 -10.56
N LEU A 192 -2.50 30.52 -9.43
CA LEU A 192 -2.95 31.30 -8.27
C LEU A 192 -2.17 30.85 -7.03
N TYR A 193 -1.99 31.76 -6.08
CA TYR A 193 -1.38 31.44 -4.80
C TYR A 193 -2.46 31.01 -3.81
N PHE A 194 -2.41 29.75 -3.38
CA PHE A 194 -3.40 29.12 -2.52
C PHE A 194 -2.96 29.07 -1.07
N LEU A 195 -3.95 29.08 -0.16
CA LEU A 195 -3.77 28.94 1.28
C LEU A 195 -4.82 27.95 1.82
N LEU A 196 -4.37 26.87 2.46
CA LEU A 196 -5.19 25.96 3.24
C LEU A 196 -5.25 26.45 4.69
N ARG A 197 -6.46 26.67 5.18
CA ARG A 197 -6.75 26.99 6.57
C ARG A 197 -7.81 26.05 7.10
N ARG A 198 -8.08 26.13 8.41
CA ARG A 198 -9.08 25.30 9.08
C ARG A 198 -10.46 25.36 8.42
N SER A 199 -10.87 26.55 7.96
CA SER A 199 -12.15 26.80 7.32
C SER A 199 -12.23 26.38 5.84
N GLY A 200 -11.11 25.97 5.23
CA GLY A 200 -11.08 25.52 3.84
C GLY A 200 -9.91 26.10 3.04
N LEU A 201 -10.05 26.01 1.72
CA LEU A 201 -9.06 26.45 0.75
C LEU A 201 -9.40 27.84 0.21
N TYR A 202 -8.41 28.70 0.17
CA TYR A 202 -8.51 30.08 -0.33
C TYR A 202 -7.45 30.32 -1.40
N PHE A 203 -7.65 31.30 -2.26
CA PHE A 203 -6.60 31.84 -3.13
C PHE A 203 -6.48 33.36 -2.99
N SER A 204 -5.29 33.89 -3.24
CA SER A 204 -5.03 35.33 -3.22
C SER A 204 -5.38 35.96 -4.58
N THR A 205 -6.07 37.09 -4.55
CA THR A 205 -6.31 37.95 -5.71
C THR A 205 -5.16 38.91 -5.99
N LYS A 206 -4.18 39.00 -5.07
CA LYS A 206 -3.04 39.92 -5.17
C LYS A 206 -1.73 39.22 -4.84
N GLY A 207 -1.13 38.59 -5.85
CA GLY A 207 0.17 37.92 -5.73
C GLY A 207 0.14 36.85 -4.64
N THR A 208 1.05 36.96 -3.66
CA THR A 208 1.13 36.07 -2.49
C THR A 208 0.51 36.68 -1.23
N SER A 209 -0.26 37.77 -1.35
CA SER A 209 -0.82 38.47 -0.19
C SER A 209 -1.77 37.57 0.58
N LYS A 210 -1.57 37.51 1.91
CA LYS A 210 -2.38 36.75 2.86
C LYS A 210 -3.38 37.62 3.63
N GLU A 211 -3.52 38.89 3.26
CA GLU A 211 -4.47 39.81 3.88
C GLU A 211 -5.92 39.38 3.59
N PRO A 212 -6.85 39.42 4.57
CA PRO A 212 -8.23 38.98 4.40
C PRO A 212 -8.94 39.59 3.18
N ARG A 213 -8.68 40.86 2.87
CA ARG A 213 -9.29 41.58 1.73
C ARG A 213 -8.89 41.01 0.35
N HIS A 214 -7.75 40.33 0.28
CA HIS A 214 -7.23 39.71 -0.95
C HIS A 214 -7.57 38.22 -1.03
N LEU A 215 -8.14 37.62 0.02
CA LEU A 215 -8.45 36.20 0.04
C LEU A 215 -9.85 35.93 -0.52
N GLN A 216 -9.91 35.04 -1.48
CA GLN A 216 -11.15 34.52 -2.04
C GLN A 216 -11.30 33.05 -1.65
N PHE A 217 -12.49 32.70 -1.15
CA PHE A 217 -12.81 31.33 -0.80
C PHE A 217 -12.93 30.46 -2.05
N PHE A 218 -12.28 29.29 -2.05
CA PHE A 218 -12.33 28.33 -3.15
C PHE A 218 -13.26 27.17 -2.83
N CYS A 219 -13.01 26.42 -1.74
CA CYS A 219 -13.88 25.34 -1.30
C CYS A 219 -13.64 24.91 0.16
N GLU A 220 -14.64 24.25 0.73
CA GLU A 220 -14.50 23.37 1.89
C GLU A 220 -14.48 21.89 1.44
N PHE A 221 -14.20 20.96 2.37
CA PHE A 221 -13.97 19.56 2.04
C PHE A 221 -14.96 18.58 2.67
N SER A 222 -15.82 19.04 3.59
CA SER A 222 -16.77 18.21 4.34
C SER A 222 -17.62 17.33 3.41
N ASN A 223 -18.23 17.94 2.39
CA ASN A 223 -19.16 17.32 1.46
C ASN A 223 -18.56 17.03 0.07
N SER A 224 -17.23 16.91 -0.03
CA SER A 224 -16.55 16.61 -1.30
C SER A 224 -15.46 15.56 -1.13
N ASP A 225 -15.33 14.72 -2.12
CA ASP A 225 -14.29 13.71 -2.22
C ASP A 225 -13.17 14.21 -3.12
N MET A 226 -11.93 13.90 -2.72
CA MET A 226 -10.74 14.35 -3.43
C MET A 226 -10.20 13.22 -4.32
N TYR A 227 -10.02 13.50 -5.59
CA TYR A 227 -9.51 12.56 -6.60
C TYR A 227 -8.22 13.07 -7.22
N MET A 228 -7.35 12.14 -7.59
CA MET A 228 -6.16 12.42 -8.39
C MET A 228 -6.36 12.00 -9.84
N SER A 229 -5.70 12.71 -10.75
CA SER A 229 -5.54 12.26 -12.13
C SER A 229 -4.67 11.01 -12.16
N LEU A 230 -5.18 9.94 -12.75
CA LEU A 230 -4.42 8.73 -13.02
C LEU A 230 -3.55 8.94 -14.26
N THR A 231 -2.49 8.14 -14.37
CA THR A 231 -1.51 8.20 -15.46
C THR A 231 -2.15 8.00 -16.84
N GLY A 232 -1.66 8.72 -17.85
CA GLY A 232 -2.07 8.55 -19.25
C GLY A 232 -3.32 9.35 -19.67
N LYS A 233 -4.08 9.93 -18.74
CA LYS A 233 -5.22 10.81 -19.05
C LYS A 233 -4.99 12.21 -18.47
N LYS A 234 -4.32 13.08 -19.25
CA LYS A 234 -4.15 14.49 -18.86
C LYS A 234 -5.51 15.16 -18.83
N THR A 235 -5.84 15.84 -17.74
CA THR A 235 -7.02 16.72 -17.69
C THR A 235 -6.89 17.77 -18.79
N SER A 236 -7.93 17.92 -19.62
CA SER A 236 -7.89 18.76 -20.82
C SER A 236 -7.36 20.16 -20.51
N GLY A 237 -6.25 20.53 -21.17
CA GLY A 237 -5.62 21.84 -21.06
C GLY A 237 -4.74 22.05 -19.82
N ALA A 238 -4.59 21.06 -18.94
CA ALA A 238 -3.78 21.21 -17.74
C ALA A 238 -2.32 21.55 -18.07
N PRO A 239 -1.64 22.36 -17.25
CA PRO A 239 -0.22 22.64 -17.45
C PRO A 239 0.65 21.39 -17.28
N THR A 240 0.44 20.62 -16.20
CA THR A 240 1.22 19.43 -15.86
C THR A 240 0.34 18.17 -15.77
N ASN A 241 0.94 17.03 -15.45
CA ASN A 241 0.22 15.77 -15.19
C ASN A 241 -0.17 15.60 -13.71
N TYR A 242 0.22 16.55 -12.84
CA TYR A 242 0.03 16.47 -11.40
C TYR A 242 -1.32 17.09 -10.98
N GLY A 243 -2.38 16.66 -11.66
CA GLY A 243 -3.75 17.13 -11.44
C GLY A 243 -4.46 16.40 -10.30
N PHE A 244 -5.31 17.13 -9.58
CA PHE A 244 -6.25 16.61 -8.59
C PHE A 244 -7.51 17.49 -8.54
N CYS A 245 -8.61 16.98 -8.01
CA CYS A 245 -9.88 17.71 -7.99
C CYS A 245 -10.78 17.31 -6.81
N PHE A 246 -11.80 18.13 -6.57
CA PHE A 246 -12.86 17.86 -5.61
C PHE A 246 -14.18 17.60 -6.33
N LYS A 247 -14.81 16.46 -6.03
CA LYS A 247 -16.14 16.07 -6.51
C LYS A 247 -17.14 16.18 -5.34
N PRO A 248 -18.17 17.03 -5.42
CA PRO A 248 -19.23 17.08 -4.43
C PRO A 248 -20.03 15.77 -4.34
N ASN A 249 -20.46 15.38 -3.14
CA ASN A 249 -21.09 14.07 -2.93
C ASN A 249 -22.56 14.01 -3.40
N LYS A 250 -23.32 15.13 -3.33
CA LYS A 250 -24.78 15.11 -3.52
C LYS A 250 -25.35 15.92 -4.69
N SER A 251 -24.54 16.56 -5.53
CA SER A 251 -25.10 17.51 -6.52
C SER A 251 -24.14 17.97 -7.62
N GLY A 252 -23.47 17.05 -8.29
CA GLY A 252 -22.69 17.42 -9.47
C GLY A 252 -22.11 16.21 -10.16
N GLY A 253 -22.53 15.95 -11.39
CA GLY A 253 -21.72 15.14 -12.29
C GLY A 253 -20.34 15.78 -12.50
N THR A 254 -19.55 15.25 -13.41
CA THR A 254 -18.19 15.76 -13.71
C THR A 254 -18.10 17.24 -14.12
N ARG A 255 -19.23 17.93 -14.34
CA ARG A 255 -19.30 19.35 -14.71
C ARG A 255 -18.95 20.32 -13.57
N ASP A 256 -19.13 19.93 -12.32
CA ASP A 256 -18.88 20.79 -11.15
C ASP A 256 -17.53 20.50 -10.45
N LEU A 257 -16.65 19.75 -11.12
CA LEU A 257 -15.33 19.41 -10.59
C LEU A 257 -14.45 20.65 -10.45
N LYS A 258 -14.09 20.97 -9.21
CA LYS A 258 -13.07 21.97 -8.89
C LYS A 258 -11.69 21.34 -9.12
N GLN A 259 -11.05 21.68 -10.24
CA GLN A 259 -9.80 21.08 -10.70
C GLN A 259 -8.59 21.97 -10.38
N LEU A 260 -7.58 21.34 -9.79
CA LEU A 260 -6.29 21.92 -9.45
C LEU A 260 -5.16 21.11 -10.09
N CYS A 261 -4.01 21.74 -10.28
CA CYS A 261 -2.84 21.12 -10.90
C CYS A 261 -1.57 21.73 -10.27
N ALA A 262 -0.70 20.87 -9.75
CA ALA A 262 0.57 21.28 -9.15
C ALA A 262 1.70 21.35 -10.20
N ASP A 263 2.79 22.04 -9.88
CA ASP A 263 3.96 22.12 -10.76
C ASP A 263 4.75 20.79 -10.78
N ASP A 264 4.73 20.04 -9.67
CA ASP A 264 5.42 18.75 -9.52
C ASP A 264 4.66 17.77 -8.61
N GLU A 265 5.16 16.52 -8.55
CA GLU A 265 4.59 15.44 -7.76
C GLU A 265 4.67 15.67 -6.24
N GLN A 266 5.72 16.35 -5.77
CA GLN A 266 5.92 16.64 -4.35
C GLN A 266 4.85 17.62 -3.86
N SER A 267 4.65 18.70 -4.60
CA SER A 267 3.61 19.68 -4.33
C SER A 267 2.23 19.04 -4.36
N ARG A 268 1.90 18.22 -5.39
CA ARG A 268 0.63 17.47 -5.42
C ARG A 268 0.45 16.59 -4.18
N THR A 269 1.44 15.78 -3.86
CA THR A 269 1.39 14.84 -2.72
C THR A 269 1.21 15.59 -1.39
N CYS A 270 1.92 16.71 -1.21
CA CYS A 270 1.80 17.56 -0.03
C CYS A 270 0.39 18.18 0.08
N TRP A 271 -0.10 18.81 -0.98
CA TRP A 271 -1.44 19.43 -0.99
C TRP A 271 -2.53 18.39 -0.70
N MET A 272 -2.52 17.25 -1.39
CA MET A 272 -3.51 16.21 -1.19
C MET A 272 -3.44 15.65 0.24
N THR A 273 -2.24 15.40 0.77
CA THR A 273 -2.09 14.86 2.14
C THR A 273 -2.52 15.86 3.20
N ALA A 274 -2.18 17.15 3.05
CA ALA A 274 -2.67 18.19 3.93
C ALA A 274 -4.21 18.27 3.90
N ILE A 275 -4.82 18.19 2.73
CA ILE A 275 -6.29 18.24 2.64
C ILE A 275 -6.93 17.00 3.30
N ARG A 276 -6.34 15.81 3.15
CA ARG A 276 -6.77 14.59 3.86
C ARG A 276 -6.67 14.76 5.38
N LEU A 277 -5.56 15.31 5.86
CA LEU A 277 -5.35 15.58 7.29
C LEU A 277 -6.37 16.60 7.81
N LEU A 278 -6.66 17.65 7.06
CA LEU A 278 -7.69 18.61 7.45
C LEU A 278 -9.09 18.00 7.45
N LYS A 279 -9.44 17.22 6.42
CA LYS A 279 -10.79 16.63 6.25
C LYS A 279 -11.07 15.55 7.31
N TYR A 280 -10.10 14.68 7.58
CA TYR A 280 -10.30 13.49 8.42
C TYR A 280 -9.64 13.59 9.80
N GLY A 281 -8.61 14.42 9.96
CA GLY A 281 -7.94 14.69 11.24
C GLY A 281 -7.55 13.42 12.00
N MET A 282 -7.94 13.37 13.28
CA MET A 282 -7.66 12.25 14.19
C MET A 282 -8.15 10.90 13.66
N GLN A 283 -9.25 10.87 12.89
CA GLN A 283 -9.75 9.62 12.32
C GLN A 283 -8.73 8.98 11.37
N LEU A 284 -8.00 9.78 10.58
CA LEU A 284 -6.97 9.27 9.68
C LEU A 284 -5.75 8.72 10.45
N TYR A 285 -5.41 9.33 11.58
CA TYR A 285 -4.38 8.81 12.48
C TYR A 285 -4.80 7.53 13.18
N GLN A 286 -6.06 7.43 13.64
CA GLN A 286 -6.63 6.19 14.15
C GLN A 286 -6.60 5.09 13.08
N ASN A 287 -6.84 5.45 11.82
CA ASN A 287 -6.75 4.49 10.72
C ASN A 287 -5.34 3.90 10.61
N TYR A 288 -4.31 4.74 10.74
CA TYR A 288 -2.91 4.35 10.77
C TYR A 288 -2.51 3.53 12.02
N MET A 289 -3.04 3.89 13.20
CA MET A 289 -2.68 3.28 14.48
C MET A 289 -3.43 1.98 14.81
N GLN A 290 -4.49 1.64 14.09
CA GLN A 290 -5.32 0.45 14.37
C GLN A 290 -5.09 -0.76 13.44
N PRO A 291 -3.85 -1.21 13.15
CA PRO A 291 -3.71 -2.46 12.43
C PRO A 291 -4.03 -3.71 13.27
N TYR A 292 -4.12 -3.62 14.61
CA TYR A 292 -4.24 -4.80 15.48
C TYR A 292 -5.17 -4.64 16.70
N GLN A 293 -6.43 -4.25 16.51
CA GLN A 293 -7.44 -4.79 17.42
C GLN A 293 -7.81 -6.20 16.95
N GLY A 294 -6.95 -7.17 17.26
CA GLY A 294 -7.41 -8.54 17.40
C GLY A 294 -8.57 -8.53 18.40
N ARG A 295 -9.69 -9.16 18.04
CA ARG A 295 -10.85 -9.30 18.91
C ARG A 295 -10.45 -10.03 20.21
N SER A 296 -10.04 -9.30 21.24
CA SER A 296 -10.37 -9.62 22.63
C SER A 296 -11.82 -9.24 22.85
N GLY A 297 -12.72 -9.99 22.21
CA GLY A 297 -14.15 -9.95 22.46
C GLY A 297 -14.51 -10.97 23.54
N CYS A 298 -14.02 -10.75 24.76
CA CYS A 298 -14.62 -11.32 25.95
C CYS A 298 -15.10 -10.17 26.83
N SER A 299 -16.40 -10.12 27.09
CA SER A 299 -16.99 -9.29 28.13
C SER A 299 -16.29 -9.54 29.48
N PRO A 300 -16.23 -8.55 30.40
CA PRO A 300 -15.38 -8.59 31.60
C PRO A 300 -15.87 -9.53 32.72
N LEU A 301 -16.61 -10.60 32.41
CA LEU A 301 -17.13 -11.52 33.42
C LEU A 301 -16.85 -12.96 32.99
N ASN A 302 -16.02 -13.62 33.79
CA ASN A 302 -15.69 -15.05 33.84
C ASN A 302 -14.56 -15.54 32.90
N ILE A 303 -13.33 -15.36 33.37
CA ILE A 303 -12.20 -16.25 33.03
C ILE A 303 -11.82 -17.01 34.31
N THR A 304 -12.04 -18.32 34.31
CA THR A 304 -11.43 -19.24 35.29
C THR A 304 -9.92 -19.30 35.08
N PRO A 305 -9.10 -19.27 36.14
CA PRO A 305 -7.66 -19.03 36.01
C PRO A 305 -6.91 -20.30 35.59
N MET A 306 -6.18 -20.22 34.47
CA MET A 306 -5.04 -21.10 34.23
C MET A 306 -3.74 -20.29 34.29
N ARG A 307 -3.01 -20.54 35.39
CA ARG A 307 -1.59 -20.30 35.70
C ARG A 307 -0.96 -18.98 35.24
N SER A 308 -0.87 -18.09 36.23
CA SER A 308 0.03 -16.93 36.34
C SER A 308 1.45 -17.22 35.82
N ILE A 309 1.79 -16.58 34.71
CA ILE A 309 3.14 -16.07 34.44
C ILE A 309 2.95 -14.55 34.39
N SER A 310 3.70 -13.81 35.21
CA SER A 310 3.48 -12.37 35.41
C SER A 310 3.48 -11.59 34.09
N GLU A 311 2.35 -10.96 33.76
CA GLU A 311 2.11 -10.22 32.52
C GLU A 311 2.90 -8.90 32.37
N ASN A 312 3.85 -8.60 33.25
CA ASN A 312 4.62 -7.35 33.21
C ASN A 312 6.14 -7.63 33.22
N SER A 313 6.78 -7.73 32.04
CA SER A 313 8.21 -7.36 31.87
C SER A 313 8.83 -7.60 30.49
N LEU A 314 8.13 -8.15 29.50
CA LEU A 314 8.76 -8.39 28.18
C LEU A 314 8.59 -7.17 27.27
N VAL A 315 9.69 -6.47 27.02
CA VAL A 315 9.78 -5.36 26.05
C VAL A 315 10.70 -5.76 24.89
N ALA A 316 10.31 -5.40 23.66
CA ALA A 316 11.17 -5.63 22.51
C ALA A 316 12.38 -4.69 22.57
N MET A 317 13.58 -5.25 22.43
CA MET A 317 14.85 -4.52 22.49
C MET A 317 15.53 -4.56 21.12
N ASP A 318 16.03 -3.42 20.67
CA ASP A 318 16.81 -3.30 19.44
C ASP A 318 18.31 -3.27 19.79
N PHE A 319 19.07 -4.23 19.25
CA PHE A 319 20.52 -4.35 19.41
C PHE A 319 21.31 -4.02 18.13
N SER A 320 20.66 -3.50 17.10
CA SER A 320 21.28 -3.26 15.78
C SER A 320 22.25 -2.07 15.74
N GLY A 321 22.28 -1.23 16.79
CA GLY A 321 23.19 -0.07 16.93
C GLY A 321 24.25 -0.22 18.03
N HIS A 322 25.09 0.80 18.23
CA HIS A 322 26.13 0.81 19.28
C HIS A 322 25.58 0.97 20.71
N ARG A 323 24.27 1.24 20.88
CA ARG A 323 23.58 1.24 22.18
C ARG A 323 22.23 0.55 22.02
N SER A 324 21.91 -0.35 22.94
CA SER A 324 20.60 -1.01 23.00
C SER A 324 19.52 -0.01 23.35
N ARG A 325 18.39 -0.02 22.62
CA ARG A 325 17.21 0.79 22.94
C ARG A 325 15.98 -0.08 23.11
N ILE A 326 15.05 0.39 23.95
CA ILE A 326 13.72 -0.21 24.11
C ILE A 326 12.85 0.25 22.93
N ILE A 327 12.20 -0.70 22.25
CA ILE A 327 11.23 -0.41 21.20
C ILE A 327 9.87 -0.20 21.86
N GLU A 328 9.50 1.07 22.09
CA GLU A 328 8.23 1.43 22.73
C GLU A 328 7.03 1.35 21.76
N ASN A 329 7.26 1.51 20.45
CA ASN A 329 6.21 1.46 19.44
C ASN A 329 5.88 0.01 19.08
N PRO A 330 4.64 -0.48 19.33
CA PRO A 330 4.26 -1.86 19.04
C PRO A 330 4.36 -2.23 17.56
N THR A 331 4.14 -1.28 16.65
CA THR A 331 4.25 -1.48 15.20
C THR A 331 5.69 -1.62 14.75
N GLU A 332 6.59 -0.86 15.36
CA GLU A 332 8.02 -0.99 15.13
C GLU A 332 8.53 -2.34 15.65
N ALA A 333 8.13 -2.72 16.87
CA ALA A 333 8.48 -4.00 17.47
C ALA A 333 7.99 -5.18 16.61
N LEU A 334 6.77 -5.08 16.08
CA LEU A 334 6.23 -6.09 15.18
C LEU A 334 6.94 -6.10 13.82
N SER A 335 7.27 -4.93 13.27
CA SER A 335 8.01 -4.85 12.01
C SER A 335 9.38 -5.51 12.13
N VAL A 336 10.09 -5.23 13.23
CA VAL A 336 11.38 -5.86 13.57
C VAL A 336 11.21 -7.37 13.78
N ALA A 337 10.18 -7.80 14.53
CA ALA A 337 9.91 -9.23 14.76
C ALA A 337 9.52 -9.98 13.47
N VAL A 338 8.77 -9.34 12.56
CA VAL A 338 8.42 -9.89 11.25
C VAL A 338 9.65 -9.96 10.36
N GLU A 339 10.46 -8.91 10.32
CA GLU A 339 11.72 -8.88 9.56
C GLU A 339 12.70 -9.96 10.06
N GLU A 340 12.83 -10.12 11.37
CA GLU A 340 13.61 -11.18 12.00
C GLU A 340 13.00 -12.56 11.69
N GLY A 341 11.69 -12.74 11.80
CA GLY A 341 11.01 -13.99 11.46
C GLY A 341 11.16 -14.38 9.97
N LEU A 342 11.20 -13.41 9.07
CA LEU A 342 11.53 -13.61 7.65
C LEU A 342 13.02 -13.95 7.46
N ALA A 343 13.93 -13.35 8.23
CA ALA A 343 15.35 -13.71 8.23
C ALA A 343 15.59 -15.14 8.77
N TRP A 344 14.82 -15.58 9.76
CA TRP A 344 14.85 -16.94 10.29
C TRP A 344 14.32 -17.97 9.27
N ARG A 345 13.19 -17.68 8.61
CA ARG A 345 12.66 -18.56 7.55
C ARG A 345 13.60 -18.67 6.33
N ARG A 346 14.26 -17.58 5.95
CA ARG A 346 15.30 -17.60 4.90
C ARG A 346 16.50 -18.49 5.26
N ARG A 347 16.94 -18.47 6.53
CA ARG A 347 18.00 -19.37 7.03
C ARG A 347 17.57 -20.85 7.09
N GLY A 348 16.28 -21.13 7.29
CA GLY A 348 15.74 -22.50 7.29
C GLY A 348 15.75 -23.17 5.92
N CYS A 349 15.51 -22.42 4.84
CA CYS A 349 15.46 -22.97 3.47
C CYS A 349 16.83 -23.44 2.97
N LEU A 350 17.93 -22.92 3.52
CA LEU A 350 19.30 -23.30 3.16
C LEU A 350 19.77 -24.62 3.82
N ARG A 351 19.03 -25.16 4.80
CA ARG A 351 19.46 -26.36 5.56
C ARG A 351 18.88 -27.69 5.06
N LEU A 352 18.01 -27.69 4.05
CA LEU A 352 17.32 -28.90 3.59
C LEU A 352 17.94 -29.62 2.39
N ASN A 353 19.11 -29.18 1.90
CA ASN A 353 19.84 -29.87 0.81
C ASN A 353 21.26 -30.29 1.23
N SER A 354 21.39 -31.00 2.34
CA SER A 354 22.58 -31.82 2.59
C SER A 354 22.16 -33.29 2.57
N HIS A 355 22.71 -34.03 1.60
CA HIS A 355 22.63 -35.48 1.34
C HIS A 355 21.77 -35.90 0.13
N GLY A 356 22.45 -36.05 -1.02
CA GLY A 356 21.97 -36.78 -2.21
C GLY A 356 22.75 -36.37 -3.47
N SER A 357 23.45 -37.33 -4.09
CA SER A 357 24.41 -37.23 -5.21
C SER A 357 23.96 -36.44 -6.48
N PRO A 358 24.90 -35.97 -7.33
CA PRO A 358 24.58 -35.11 -8.47
C PRO A 358 24.10 -35.95 -9.66
N ILE A 359 22.86 -35.77 -10.07
CA ILE A 359 22.41 -36.15 -11.42
C ILE A 359 22.31 -34.87 -12.23
N ALA A 360 23.02 -34.86 -13.36
CA ALA A 360 23.08 -33.78 -14.31
C ALA A 360 21.67 -33.38 -14.78
N MET A 361 21.22 -32.20 -14.40
CA MET A 361 20.13 -31.52 -15.08
C MET A 361 20.71 -30.61 -16.15
N SER A 362 20.87 -31.17 -17.35
CA SER A 362 21.11 -30.40 -18.56
C SER A 362 19.90 -29.56 -18.92
N ASN A 363 20.09 -28.25 -18.92
CA ASN A 363 19.61 -27.30 -19.94
C ASN A 363 18.10 -27.28 -20.32
N MET A 364 17.22 -27.16 -19.33
CA MET A 364 15.96 -26.41 -19.46
C MET A 364 15.70 -25.64 -18.16
N GLY A 365 16.55 -24.63 -17.92
CA GLY A 365 16.45 -23.79 -16.74
C GLY A 365 15.25 -22.85 -16.83
N MET A 366 14.11 -23.26 -16.26
CA MET A 366 13.11 -22.28 -15.80
C MET A 366 13.86 -21.31 -14.89
N SER A 367 14.11 -20.09 -15.36
CA SER A 367 14.84 -19.14 -14.56
C SER A 367 13.98 -18.79 -13.34
N ILE A 368 14.41 -19.21 -12.15
CA ILE A 368 13.61 -19.17 -10.90
C ILE A 368 13.12 -17.75 -10.59
N HIS A 369 13.83 -16.72 -11.06
CA HIS A 369 13.40 -15.33 -10.95
C HIS A 369 12.04 -15.05 -11.61
N ARG A 370 11.61 -15.85 -12.61
CA ARG A 370 10.33 -15.69 -13.30
C ARG A 370 9.12 -15.99 -12.43
N SER A 371 9.28 -16.77 -11.36
CA SER A 371 8.22 -17.01 -10.38
C SER A 371 8.15 -15.95 -9.29
N GLN A 372 9.06 -14.97 -9.30
CA GLN A 372 9.12 -13.93 -8.27
C GLN A 372 8.09 -12.84 -8.55
N SER A 373 7.36 -12.43 -7.51
CA SER A 373 6.32 -11.40 -7.58
C SER A 373 6.85 -10.03 -8.02
N TRP A 374 8.13 -9.75 -7.77
CA TRP A 374 8.80 -8.51 -8.18
C TRP A 374 9.27 -8.52 -9.65
N PHE A 375 9.16 -9.64 -10.37
CA PHE A 375 9.61 -9.77 -11.75
C PHE A 375 8.43 -9.73 -12.75
N HIS A 376 8.44 -8.75 -13.66
CA HIS A 376 7.31 -8.44 -14.55
C HIS A 376 7.52 -8.81 -16.02
N HIS A 377 8.60 -9.53 -16.35
CA HIS A 377 8.90 -9.97 -17.72
C HIS A 377 8.89 -8.78 -18.72
N LYS A 378 8.13 -8.92 -19.82
CA LYS A 378 8.13 -8.03 -20.99
C LYS A 378 7.20 -6.81 -20.85
N ILE A 379 7.24 -6.10 -19.72
CA ILE A 379 6.56 -4.81 -19.61
C ILE A 379 7.44 -3.67 -20.13
N SER A 380 6.80 -2.62 -20.67
CA SER A 380 7.52 -1.44 -21.16
C SER A 380 8.03 -0.58 -20.01
N ARG A 381 8.88 0.41 -20.34
CA ARG A 381 9.32 1.41 -19.36
C ARG A 381 8.12 2.19 -18.79
N GLU A 382 7.20 2.58 -19.65
CA GLU A 382 6.00 3.36 -19.33
C GLU A 382 5.04 2.52 -18.46
N GLU A 383 4.90 1.23 -18.79
CA GLU A 383 4.09 0.31 -18.00
C GLU A 383 4.68 0.08 -16.60
N ALA A 384 6.01 -0.06 -16.51
CA ALA A 384 6.70 -0.12 -15.22
C ALA A 384 6.48 1.15 -14.39
N GLN A 385 6.55 2.32 -15.02
CA GLN A 385 6.26 3.58 -14.36
C GLN A 385 4.81 3.64 -13.86
N ARG A 386 3.86 3.20 -14.68
CA ARG A 386 2.43 3.12 -14.33
C ARG A 386 2.19 2.25 -13.10
N LEU A 387 2.79 1.06 -13.04
CA LEU A 387 2.64 0.13 -11.91
C LEU A 387 3.23 0.69 -10.61
N ILE A 388 4.43 1.28 -10.68
CA ILE A 388 5.06 1.92 -9.51
C ILE A 388 4.20 3.10 -9.02
N LEU A 389 3.66 3.91 -9.92
CA LEU A 389 2.77 5.02 -9.57
C LEU A 389 1.49 4.54 -8.87
N GLN A 390 0.91 3.41 -9.30
CA GLN A 390 -0.28 2.82 -8.67
C GLN A 390 -0.02 2.31 -7.24
N HIS A 391 1.20 1.80 -7.00
CA HIS A 391 1.65 1.33 -5.69
C HIS A 391 2.07 2.47 -4.74
N GLY A 392 2.11 3.71 -5.23
CA GLY A 392 2.54 4.89 -4.49
C GLY A 392 4.05 5.14 -4.60
N LEU A 393 4.42 6.41 -4.82
CA LEU A 393 5.81 6.82 -4.94
C LEU A 393 6.47 6.99 -3.57
N VAL A 394 6.84 5.88 -2.95
CA VAL A 394 7.67 5.89 -1.73
C VAL A 394 9.05 5.34 -2.07
N ASP A 395 10.06 5.79 -1.32
CA ASP A 395 11.43 5.31 -1.47
C ASP A 395 11.52 3.80 -1.29
N GLY A 396 12.12 3.12 -2.27
CA GLY A 396 12.31 1.67 -2.22
C GLY A 396 11.19 0.87 -2.88
N VAL A 397 10.17 1.51 -3.47
CA VAL A 397 9.18 0.82 -4.31
C VAL A 397 9.83 0.43 -5.64
N PHE A 398 9.79 -0.85 -6.03
CA PHE A 398 10.53 -1.34 -7.19
C PHE A 398 9.87 -2.50 -7.93
N LEU A 399 10.38 -2.76 -9.14
CA LEU A 399 10.18 -4.00 -9.88
C LEU A 399 11.36 -4.27 -10.81
N VAL A 400 11.52 -5.53 -11.22
CA VAL A 400 12.49 -5.94 -12.25
C VAL A 400 11.75 -6.40 -13.50
N ARG A 401 12.27 -6.05 -14.67
CA ARG A 401 11.69 -6.40 -15.97
C ARG A 401 12.77 -6.73 -16.99
N ASP A 402 12.36 -7.36 -18.08
CA ASP A 402 13.21 -7.50 -19.27
C ASP A 402 13.55 -6.12 -19.85
N SER A 403 14.79 -5.94 -20.33
CA SER A 403 15.15 -4.75 -21.09
C SER A 403 14.57 -4.84 -22.50
N GLN A 404 13.95 -3.74 -22.95
CA GLN A 404 13.43 -3.64 -24.33
C GLN A 404 14.50 -3.17 -25.30
N SER A 405 15.49 -2.40 -24.85
CA SER A 405 16.54 -1.86 -25.72
C SER A 405 17.70 -2.84 -25.92
N ASN A 406 18.02 -3.63 -24.89
CA ASN A 406 19.20 -4.49 -24.89
C ASN A 406 18.76 -5.94 -24.62
N PRO A 407 18.69 -6.79 -25.65
CA PRO A 407 18.37 -8.19 -25.48
C PRO A 407 19.32 -8.86 -24.47
N LYS A 408 18.79 -9.76 -23.64
CA LYS A 408 19.51 -10.49 -22.56
C LYS A 408 19.89 -9.68 -21.32
N THR A 409 19.56 -8.38 -21.22
CA THR A 409 19.74 -7.61 -19.98
C THR A 409 18.42 -7.38 -19.27
N PHE A 410 18.47 -7.06 -17.98
CA PHE A 410 17.28 -6.71 -17.19
C PHE A 410 17.32 -5.25 -16.76
N VAL A 411 16.20 -4.74 -16.29
CA VAL A 411 16.09 -3.37 -15.78
C VAL A 411 15.41 -3.40 -14.42
N LEU A 412 16.08 -2.85 -13.41
CA LEU A 412 15.50 -2.52 -12.11
C LEU A 412 14.87 -1.13 -12.20
N SER A 413 13.55 -1.05 -12.04
CA SER A 413 12.83 0.23 -11.95
C SER A 413 12.54 0.52 -10.48
N LEU A 414 12.98 1.68 -9.97
CA LEU A 414 12.98 2.03 -8.55
C LEU A 414 12.45 3.44 -8.33
N SER A 415 11.52 3.60 -7.39
CA SER A 415 11.05 4.88 -6.86
C SER A 415 12.01 5.41 -5.79
N HIS A 416 12.43 6.66 -5.94
CA HIS A 416 13.18 7.41 -4.93
C HIS A 416 12.98 8.91 -5.11
N GLY A 417 12.64 9.62 -4.03
CA GLY A 417 12.39 11.06 -4.04
C GLY A 417 11.27 11.45 -5.00
N LEU A 418 10.17 10.69 -4.98
CA LEU A 418 9.00 10.86 -5.87
C LEU A 418 9.31 10.76 -7.37
N LYS A 419 10.45 10.15 -7.73
CA LYS A 419 10.88 9.93 -9.11
C LYS A 419 11.17 8.46 -9.35
N ILE A 420 10.91 8.01 -10.57
CA ILE A 420 11.21 6.64 -10.99
C ILE A 420 12.52 6.64 -11.78
N LYS A 421 13.50 5.90 -11.28
CA LYS A 421 14.81 5.67 -11.90
C LYS A 421 14.88 4.25 -12.44
N HIS A 422 15.62 4.06 -13.53
CA HIS A 422 15.82 2.76 -14.15
C HIS A 422 17.30 2.44 -14.18
N PHE A 423 17.68 1.28 -13.65
CA PHE A 423 19.05 0.80 -13.56
C PHE A 423 19.18 -0.47 -14.38
N GLN A 424 20.19 -0.51 -15.24
CA GLN A 424 20.40 -1.65 -16.12
C GLN A 424 21.19 -2.73 -15.39
N ILE A 425 20.63 -3.92 -15.34
CA ILE A 425 21.28 -5.11 -14.81
C ILE A 425 21.93 -5.82 -15.99
N VAL A 426 23.26 -5.84 -16.00
CA VAL A 426 24.06 -6.35 -17.13
C VAL A 426 24.59 -7.75 -16.79
N PRO A 427 24.47 -8.72 -17.72
CA PRO A 427 25.16 -10.00 -17.59
C PRO A 427 26.67 -9.84 -17.80
N LEU A 428 27.46 -10.50 -16.97
CA LEU A 428 28.92 -10.56 -17.07
C LEU A 428 29.35 -12.02 -17.07
N GLU A 429 30.17 -12.41 -18.03
CA GLU A 429 30.77 -13.76 -18.06
C GLU A 429 32.19 -13.69 -17.49
N ASP A 430 32.46 -14.50 -16.48
CA ASP A 430 33.79 -14.66 -15.88
C ASP A 430 34.03 -16.15 -15.65
N ASP A 431 35.14 -16.68 -16.18
CA ASP A 431 35.51 -18.10 -16.12
C ASP A 431 34.38 -19.07 -16.55
N GLY A 432 33.67 -18.72 -17.63
CA GLY A 432 32.54 -19.51 -18.16
C GLY A 432 31.29 -19.51 -17.28
N LYS A 433 31.25 -18.70 -16.21
CA LYS A 433 30.08 -18.51 -15.34
C LYS A 433 29.43 -17.17 -15.62
N LEU A 434 28.10 -17.18 -15.69
CA LEU A 434 27.29 -15.99 -15.87
C LEU A 434 26.98 -15.34 -14.51
N PHE A 435 27.23 -14.04 -14.42
CA PHE A 435 26.90 -13.18 -13.28
C PHE A 435 26.03 -12.01 -13.73
N TYR A 436 25.39 -11.35 -12.77
CA TYR A 436 24.65 -10.12 -12.96
C TYR A 436 25.23 -9.01 -12.09
N THR A 437 25.26 -7.79 -12.63
CA THR A 437 25.80 -6.60 -11.93
C THR A 437 24.99 -5.34 -12.25
N LEU A 438 25.01 -4.39 -11.31
CA LEU A 438 24.45 -3.04 -11.44
C LEU A 438 25.53 -1.95 -11.45
N ASP A 439 26.78 -2.33 -11.25
CA ASP A 439 27.92 -1.47 -10.91
C ASP A 439 29.19 -1.91 -11.66
N ASP A 440 29.04 -2.21 -12.94
CA ASP A 440 30.13 -2.53 -13.88
C ASP A 440 31.07 -3.66 -13.38
N GLY A 441 30.50 -4.65 -12.68
CA GLY A 441 31.21 -5.83 -12.20
C GLY A 441 31.84 -5.68 -10.82
N HIS A 442 31.76 -4.53 -10.15
CA HIS A 442 32.24 -4.37 -8.77
C HIS A 442 31.50 -5.32 -7.81
N THR A 443 30.18 -5.42 -7.94
CA THR A 443 29.36 -6.40 -7.23
C THR A 443 28.75 -7.38 -8.22
N ARG A 444 28.93 -8.68 -7.97
CA ARG A 444 28.54 -9.77 -8.87
C ARG A 444 27.59 -10.73 -8.18
N PHE A 445 26.51 -11.08 -8.85
CA PHE A 445 25.48 -11.98 -8.34
C PHE A 445 25.27 -13.16 -9.29
N THR A 446 25.08 -14.36 -8.76
CA THR A 446 24.87 -15.56 -9.59
C THR A 446 23.50 -15.57 -10.27
N ASP A 447 22.52 -14.87 -9.68
CA ASP A 447 21.19 -14.71 -10.23
C ASP A 447 20.53 -13.39 -9.77
N LEU A 448 19.37 -13.09 -10.35
CA LEU A 448 18.60 -11.88 -10.00
C LEU A 448 18.01 -11.92 -8.58
N ILE A 449 17.81 -13.11 -7.99
CA ILE A 449 17.24 -13.24 -6.65
C ILE A 449 18.26 -12.75 -5.64
N GLN A 450 19.51 -13.25 -5.72
CA GLN A 450 20.62 -12.81 -4.88
C GLN A 450 20.88 -11.30 -5.03
N LEU A 451 20.80 -10.77 -6.25
CA LEU A 451 20.92 -9.34 -6.50
C LEU A 451 19.83 -8.55 -5.76
N VAL A 452 18.56 -8.95 -5.90
CA VAL A 452 17.45 -8.25 -5.22
C VAL A 452 17.58 -8.35 -3.70
N GLU A 453 17.89 -9.53 -3.15
CA GLU A 453 18.09 -9.73 -1.72
C GLU A 453 19.22 -8.87 -1.16
N PHE A 454 20.34 -8.80 -1.88
CA PHE A 454 21.45 -7.92 -1.51
C PHE A 454 21.00 -6.46 -1.44
N TYR A 455 20.28 -5.97 -2.47
CA TYR A 455 19.84 -4.57 -2.53
C TYR A 455 18.64 -4.26 -1.63
N GLN A 456 17.95 -5.29 -1.10
CA GLN A 456 16.99 -5.12 0.00
C GLN A 456 17.70 -4.84 1.34
N LEU A 457 18.85 -5.46 1.57
CA LEU A 457 19.62 -5.29 2.80
C LEU A 457 20.60 -4.11 2.71
N ASN A 458 21.12 -3.83 1.52
CA ASN A 458 22.21 -2.88 1.27
C ASN A 458 21.80 -1.87 0.20
N LYS A 459 22.19 -0.61 0.38
CA LYS A 459 21.93 0.42 -0.63
C LYS A 459 22.82 0.24 -1.88
N GLY A 460 24.10 -0.13 -1.67
CA GLY A 460 25.08 -0.24 -2.76
C GLY A 460 25.10 1.03 -3.63
N VAL A 461 25.07 0.85 -4.96
CA VAL A 461 25.01 1.95 -5.93
C VAL A 461 23.62 2.58 -6.11
N LEU A 462 22.57 1.99 -5.55
CA LEU A 462 21.21 2.52 -5.65
C LEU A 462 21.04 3.74 -4.75
N PRO A 463 20.07 4.64 -5.00
CA PRO A 463 19.83 5.80 -4.13
C PRO A 463 19.24 5.43 -2.77
N CYS A 464 18.53 4.30 -2.67
CA CYS A 464 17.96 3.75 -1.44
C CYS A 464 17.89 2.22 -1.53
N LYS A 465 17.66 1.55 -0.39
CA LYS A 465 17.42 0.10 -0.35
C LYS A 465 16.08 -0.24 -1.03
N LEU A 466 16.00 -1.43 -1.60
CA LEU A 466 14.75 -2.01 -2.08
C LEU A 466 13.88 -2.40 -0.88
N LYS A 467 12.64 -1.90 -0.82
CA LYS A 467 11.75 -2.13 0.34
C LYS A 467 10.45 -2.82 -0.04
N HIS A 468 9.84 -2.36 -1.13
CA HIS A 468 8.48 -2.70 -1.49
C HIS A 468 8.44 -3.10 -2.96
N TYR A 469 8.11 -4.34 -3.27
CA TYR A 469 7.99 -4.73 -4.67
C TYR A 469 6.57 -4.54 -5.19
N CYS A 470 6.43 -4.10 -6.43
CA CYS A 470 5.15 -4.16 -7.14
C CYS A 470 4.85 -5.63 -7.46
N ALA A 471 3.83 -6.20 -6.83
CA ALA A 471 3.35 -7.54 -7.15
C ALA A 471 2.19 -7.45 -8.14
N ARG A 472 1.98 -8.45 -9.00
CA ARG A 472 0.70 -8.58 -9.71
C ARG A 472 -0.35 -9.12 -8.74
N ILE A 473 -1.32 -8.29 -8.40
CA ILE A 473 -2.40 -8.65 -7.48
C ILE A 473 -3.55 -9.24 -8.30
N ALA A 474 -3.79 -10.54 -8.16
CA ALA A 474 -4.89 -11.26 -8.80
C ALA A 474 -5.88 -11.76 -7.74
N LEU A 475 -7.13 -11.32 -7.86
CA LEU A 475 -8.13 -11.40 -6.80
C LEU A 475 -8.76 -12.75 -6.67
#